data_AF-A0A445AP68-F1
#
_entry.id   AF-A0A445AP68-F1
#
_cell.length_a   1.000
_cell.length_b   1.000
_cell.length_c   1.000
_cell.angle_alpha   90.00
_cell.angle_beta   90.00
_cell.angle_gamma   90.00
#
_symmetry.space_group_name_H-M   'P 1'
#
loop_
_entity.id
_entity.type
_entity.pdbx_description
1 polymer ?
#
loop_
_entity_poly.entity_id
_entity_poly.type
_entity_poly.pdbx_seq_one_letter_code
_entity_poly.pdbx_strand_id
1 'polypeptide(L)'
;MSSKWLSKAFMKKIYENPKMKLRTLIRKAHSKWNVDLTKTKAAIVKQRALDEINGTYAEQYRRIHDYATDLLKLNPGSTVQIQVERPPEFQLEIPIPGKDMRPRFERIYICLDAYKRSFMVCRPMIGLDGCFIKTLYGGQLLTAIG
;
A
#
# COMPACT_ATOMS: atom_id res chain seq x y z
N MET A 1 4.38 22.60 19.57
CA MET A 1 4.30 22.52 18.09
C MET A 1 3.77 21.15 17.67
N SER A 2 2.80 21.07 16.75
CA SER A 2 2.10 19.80 16.43
C SER A 2 2.81 19.00 15.33
N SER A 3 2.72 17.66 15.40
CA SER A 3 3.26 16.76 14.36
C SER A 3 2.60 16.97 13.00
N LYS A 4 1.34 17.41 12.97
CA LYS A 4 0.56 17.73 11.75
C LYS A 4 1.15 18.92 11.00
N TRP A 5 1.55 19.96 11.72
CA TRP A 5 2.17 21.12 11.08
C TRP A 5 3.56 20.77 10.55
N LEU A 6 4.37 20.05 11.35
CA LEU A 6 5.70 19.64 10.94
C LEU A 6 5.70 18.70 9.72
N SER A 7 4.75 17.77 9.61
CA SER A 7 4.65 16.89 8.44
C SER A 7 4.43 17.70 7.16
N LYS A 8 3.51 18.67 7.20
CA LYS A 8 3.26 19.58 6.07
C LYS A 8 4.48 20.45 5.75
N ALA A 9 5.15 20.99 6.77
CA ALA A 9 6.34 21.82 6.59
C ALA A 9 7.53 21.04 5.98
N PHE A 10 7.62 19.74 6.25
CA PHE A 10 8.65 18.85 5.68
C PHE A 10 8.22 18.16 4.39
N MET A 11 6.95 18.24 3.98
CA MET A 11 6.38 17.49 2.87
C MET A 11 7.22 17.61 1.59
N LYS A 12 7.52 18.83 1.11
CA LYS A 12 8.36 19.05 -0.09
C LYS A 12 9.73 18.39 0.03
N LYS A 13 10.39 18.51 1.19
CA LYS A 13 11.73 17.93 1.41
C LYS A 13 11.71 16.40 1.50
N ILE A 14 10.59 15.83 1.95
CA ILE A 14 10.38 14.38 2.01
C ILE A 14 10.00 13.86 0.64
N TYR A 15 9.23 14.61 -0.15
CA TYR A 15 8.93 14.30 -1.54
C TYR A 15 10.20 14.21 -2.39
N GLU A 16 11.09 15.22 -2.28
CA GLU A 16 12.38 15.25 -2.99
C GLU A 16 13.35 14.15 -2.51
N ASN A 17 13.25 13.72 -1.25
CA ASN A 17 14.09 12.65 -0.70
C ASN A 17 13.33 11.77 0.31
N PRO A 18 12.57 10.76 -0.17
CA PRO A 18 11.78 9.89 0.70
C PRO A 18 12.62 9.06 1.68
N LYS A 19 13.88 8.77 1.33
CA LYS A 19 14.82 8.00 2.15
C LYS A 19 15.55 8.85 3.20
N MET A 20 15.14 10.10 3.42
CA MET A 20 15.74 10.98 4.44
C MET A 20 15.81 10.29 5.81
N LYS A 21 17.00 10.27 6.42
CA LYS A 21 17.22 9.68 7.74
C LYS A 21 16.53 10.51 8.83
N LEU A 22 15.99 9.85 9.85
CA LEU A 22 15.30 10.53 10.96
C LEU A 22 16.20 11.54 11.68
N ARG A 23 17.49 11.21 11.89
CA ARG A 23 18.48 12.14 12.48
C ARG A 23 18.61 13.44 11.68
N THR A 24 18.58 13.34 10.35
CA THR A 24 18.63 14.50 9.46
C THR A 24 17.37 15.35 9.58
N LEU A 25 16.20 14.72 9.72
CA LEU A 25 14.93 15.41 9.92
C LEU A 25 14.91 16.16 11.27
N ILE A 26 15.34 15.50 12.35
CA ILE A 26 15.48 16.12 13.69
C ILE A 26 16.42 17.34 13.62
N ARG A 27 17.61 17.18 13.03
CA ARG A 27 18.58 18.28 12.88
C ARG A 27 18.00 19.44 12.08
N LYS A 28 17.26 19.17 11.00
CA LYS A 28 16.61 20.21 10.19
C LYS A 28 15.48 20.91 10.95
N ALA A 29 14.76 20.21 11.83
CA ALA A 29 13.70 20.79 12.65
C ALA A 29 14.29 21.75 13.69
N HIS A 30 15.35 21.32 14.37
CA HIS A 30 16.09 22.15 15.32
C HIS A 30 16.70 23.37 14.65
N SER A 31 17.47 23.19 13.57
CA SER A 31 18.16 24.30 12.90
C SER A 31 17.24 25.37 12.31
N LYS A 32 16.04 25.01 11.85
CA LYS A 32 15.13 25.96 11.19
C LYS A 32 14.12 26.61 12.13
N TRP A 33 13.65 25.87 13.13
CA TRP A 33 12.53 26.30 13.98
C TRP A 33 12.84 26.19 15.48
N ASN A 34 14.06 25.80 15.86
CA ASN A 34 14.47 25.54 17.24
C ASN A 34 13.55 24.52 17.95
N VAL A 35 13.15 23.47 17.22
CA VAL A 35 12.25 22.43 17.72
C VAL A 35 13.03 21.15 17.98
N ASP A 36 13.04 20.71 19.23
CA ASP A 36 13.52 19.39 19.61
C ASP A 36 12.50 18.31 19.30
N LEU A 37 12.92 17.32 18.50
CA LEU A 37 12.12 16.16 18.15
C LEU A 37 12.75 14.90 18.70
N THR A 38 11.96 14.13 19.45
CA THR A 38 12.30 12.73 19.75
C THR A 38 12.33 11.91 18.46
N LYS A 39 13.11 10.82 18.45
CA LYS A 39 13.17 9.90 17.30
C LYS A 39 11.77 9.40 16.89
N THR A 40 10.94 9.07 17.87
CA THR A 40 9.56 8.61 17.64
C THR A 40 8.70 9.69 16.98
N LYS A 41 8.75 10.94 17.46
CA LYS A 41 8.02 12.06 16.82
C LYS A 41 8.52 12.33 15.40
N ALA A 42 9.83 12.26 15.16
CA ALA A 42 10.40 12.42 13.83
C ALA A 42 9.93 11.31 12.87
N ALA A 43 9.80 10.06 13.36
CA ALA A 43 9.25 8.96 12.58
C ALA A 43 7.78 9.20 12.21
N ILE A 44 6.95 9.64 13.17
CA ILE A 44 5.54 9.98 12.92
C ILE A 44 5.40 11.13 11.92
N VAL A 45 6.19 12.20 12.07
CA VAL A 45 6.20 13.35 11.14
C VAL A 45 6.56 12.89 9.73
N LYS A 46 7.59 12.04 9.60
CA LYS A 46 8.01 11.50 8.32
C LYS A 46 6.92 10.61 7.70
N GLN A 47 6.35 9.70 8.50
CA GLN A 47 5.31 8.78 8.02
C GLN A 47 4.08 9.54 7.56
N ARG A 48 3.58 10.50 8.36
CA ARG A 48 2.42 11.32 7.99
C ARG A 48 2.65 12.10 6.69
N ALA A 49 3.86 12.63 6.48
CA ALA A 49 4.18 13.31 5.22
C ALA A 49 4.20 12.33 4.04
N LEU A 50 4.72 11.12 4.22
CA LEU A 50 4.70 10.07 3.19
C LEU A 50 3.28 9.61 2.87
N ASP A 51 2.43 9.47 3.88
CA ASP A 51 1.02 9.10 3.73
C ASP A 51 0.25 10.18 2.95
N GLU A 52 0.51 11.47 3.21
CA GLU A 52 -0.09 12.56 2.44
C GLU A 52 0.42 12.62 0.98
N ILE A 53 1.67 12.19 0.72
CA ILE A 53 2.26 12.20 -0.63
C ILE A 53 1.80 11.02 -1.49
N ASN A 54 1.89 9.80 -0.95
CA ASN A 54 1.68 8.56 -1.70
C ASN A 54 0.23 8.04 -1.60
N GLY A 55 -0.61 8.73 -0.83
CA GLY A 55 -1.86 8.19 -0.32
C GLY A 55 -1.60 7.18 0.80
N THR A 56 -2.62 7.00 1.62
CA THR A 56 -2.61 5.96 2.66
C THR A 56 -2.75 4.58 2.03
N TYR A 57 -2.23 3.56 2.69
CA TYR A 57 -2.46 2.17 2.28
C TYR A 57 -3.96 1.87 2.14
N ALA A 58 -4.81 2.40 3.03
CA ALA A 58 -6.26 2.25 2.95
C ALA A 58 -6.85 2.80 1.64
N GLU A 59 -6.40 3.97 1.18
CA GLU A 59 -6.82 4.54 -0.10
C GLU A 59 -6.33 3.72 -1.30
N GLN A 60 -5.13 3.15 -1.22
CA GLN A 60 -4.61 2.26 -2.24
C GLN A 60 -5.45 0.98 -2.36
N TYR A 61 -5.78 0.33 -1.24
CA TYR A 61 -6.68 -0.84 -1.25
C TYR A 61 -8.09 -0.49 -1.74
N ARG A 62 -8.60 0.71 -1.46
CA ARG A 62 -9.90 1.17 -1.98
C ARG A 62 -9.95 1.21 -3.50
N ARG A 63 -8.81 1.42 -4.16
CA ARG A 63 -8.68 1.53 -5.62
C ARG A 63 -8.21 0.24 -6.30
N ILE A 64 -8.12 -0.88 -5.56
CA ILE A 64 -7.58 -2.12 -6.11
C ILE A 64 -8.42 -2.68 -7.26
N HIS A 65 -9.74 -2.45 -7.22
CA HIS A 65 -10.64 -2.80 -8.32
C HIS A 65 -10.43 -1.91 -9.56
N ASP A 66 -10.25 -0.60 -9.38
CA ASP A 66 -9.90 0.31 -10.49
C ASP A 66 -8.61 -0.16 -11.17
N TYR A 67 -7.59 -0.49 -10.38
CA TYR A 67 -6.32 -1.01 -10.88
C TYR A 67 -6.49 -2.32 -11.65
N ALA A 68 -7.30 -3.26 -11.15
CA ALA A 68 -7.60 -4.51 -11.85
C ALA A 68 -8.29 -4.26 -13.19
N THR A 69 -9.26 -3.34 -13.22
CA THR A 69 -9.97 -2.95 -14.45
C THR A 69 -9.00 -2.34 -15.47
N ASP A 70 -8.15 -1.40 -15.07
CA ASP A 70 -7.17 -0.79 -15.94
C ASP A 70 -6.14 -1.82 -16.45
N LEU A 71 -5.70 -2.74 -15.60
CA LEU A 71 -4.75 -3.79 -15.96
C LEU A 71 -5.33 -4.72 -17.03
N LEU A 72 -6.59 -5.11 -16.91
CA LEU A 72 -7.30 -5.91 -17.90
C LEU A 72 -7.53 -5.15 -19.21
N LYS A 73 -7.83 -3.85 -19.13
CA LYS A 73 -8.02 -2.98 -20.30
C LYS A 73 -6.72 -2.85 -21.12
N LEU A 74 -5.59 -2.70 -20.44
CA LEU A 74 -4.28 -2.56 -21.08
C LEU A 74 -3.67 -3.89 -21.53
N ASN A 75 -4.08 -5.01 -20.93
CA ASN A 75 -3.58 -6.34 -21.24
C ASN A 75 -4.73 -7.33 -21.50
N PRO A 76 -5.42 -7.21 -22.65
CA PRO A 76 -6.51 -8.12 -23.00
C PRO A 76 -6.10 -9.59 -22.92
N GLY A 77 -6.99 -10.44 -22.43
CA GLY A 77 -6.74 -11.88 -22.22
C GLY A 77 -6.10 -12.23 -20.87
N SER A 78 -5.60 -11.23 -20.13
CA SER A 78 -5.09 -11.44 -18.78
C SER A 78 -6.21 -11.83 -17.81
N THR A 79 -5.84 -12.46 -16.70
CA THR A 79 -6.77 -12.84 -15.62
C THR A 79 -6.42 -12.05 -14.37
N VAL A 80 -7.42 -11.38 -13.78
CA VAL A 80 -7.31 -10.75 -12.46
C VAL A 80 -8.48 -11.20 -11.61
N GLN A 81 -8.20 -11.72 -10.42
CA GLN A 81 -9.23 -12.12 -9.46
C GLN A 81 -8.93 -11.48 -8.11
N ILE A 82 -9.91 -10.77 -7.56
CA ILE A 82 -9.81 -10.13 -6.25
C ILE A 82 -10.79 -10.83 -5.31
N GLN A 83 -10.28 -11.28 -4.17
CA GLN A 83 -11.09 -11.83 -3.09
C GLN A 83 -11.11 -10.86 -1.91
N VAL A 84 -12.33 -10.58 -1.43
CA VAL A 84 -12.60 -9.76 -0.26
C VAL A 84 -13.49 -10.52 0.71
N GLU A 85 -13.20 -10.39 1.99
CA GLU A 85 -14.07 -10.83 3.06
C GLU A 85 -15.05 -9.70 3.38
N ARG A 86 -16.35 -9.98 3.32
CA ARG A 86 -17.38 -9.02 3.73
C ARG A 86 -17.88 -9.38 5.12
N PRO A 87 -18.06 -8.41 6.03
CA PRO A 87 -18.72 -8.66 7.30
C PRO A 87 -20.09 -9.31 7.08
N PRO A 88 -20.54 -10.28 7.89
CA PRO A 88 -21.87 -10.89 7.76
C PRO A 88 -22.99 -9.86 7.72
N GLU A 89 -22.80 -8.76 8.45
CA GLU A 89 -23.75 -7.67 8.58
C GLU A 89 -23.91 -6.88 7.27
N PHE A 90 -23.03 -7.08 6.29
CA PHE A 90 -23.13 -6.45 4.97
C PHE A 90 -24.42 -6.85 4.24
N GLN A 91 -25.02 -7.97 4.62
CA GLN A 91 -26.29 -8.45 4.07
C GLN A 91 -27.51 -7.79 4.72
N LEU A 92 -27.33 -7.02 5.80
CA LEU A 92 -28.44 -6.34 6.46
C LEU A 92 -28.87 -5.11 5.66
N GLU A 93 -30.18 -4.92 5.52
CA GLU A 93 -30.76 -3.73 4.86
C GLU A 93 -30.46 -2.44 5.65
N ILE A 94 -30.32 -2.54 6.98
CA ILE A 94 -30.07 -1.42 7.87
C ILE A 94 -28.62 -1.52 8.41
N PRO A 95 -27.74 -0.56 8.11
CA PRO A 95 -26.39 -0.52 8.65
C PRO A 95 -26.38 -0.40 10.16
N ILE A 96 -25.54 -1.20 10.83
CA ILE A 96 -25.37 -1.13 12.28
C ILE A 96 -24.52 0.09 12.63
N PRO A 97 -25.03 1.04 13.44
CA PRO A 97 -24.25 2.20 13.86
C PRO A 97 -22.95 1.79 14.55
N GLY A 98 -21.84 2.42 14.14
CA GLY A 98 -20.52 2.19 14.75
C GLY A 98 -19.77 0.94 14.29
N LYS A 99 -20.34 0.13 13.38
CA LYS A 99 -19.65 -1.04 12.81
C LYS A 99 -19.02 -0.70 11.45
N ASP A 100 -17.79 -1.15 11.23
CA ASP A 100 -17.14 -1.00 9.93
C ASP A 100 -17.68 -2.03 8.94
N MET A 101 -18.47 -1.55 7.98
CA MET A 101 -19.11 -2.35 6.95
C MET A 101 -18.25 -2.54 5.70
N ARG A 102 -17.02 -2.00 5.67
CA ARG A 102 -16.17 -2.07 4.49
C ARG A 102 -15.67 -3.50 4.25
N PRO A 103 -15.58 -3.93 2.97
CA PRO A 103 -14.95 -5.21 2.64
C PRO A 103 -13.47 -5.20 3.07
N ARG A 104 -13.01 -6.30 3.65
CA ARG A 104 -11.59 -6.52 3.96
C ARG A 104 -10.93 -7.24 2.79
N PHE A 105 -9.81 -6.71 2.33
CA PHE A 105 -9.02 -7.36 1.29
C PHE A 105 -8.41 -8.66 1.83
N GLU A 106 -8.54 -9.75 1.09
CA GLU A 106 -7.94 -11.05 1.44
C GLU A 106 -6.76 -11.37 0.51
N ARG A 107 -7.01 -11.40 -0.80
CA ARG A 107 -5.98 -11.72 -1.81
C ARG A 107 -6.33 -11.17 -3.19
N ILE A 108 -5.30 -11.00 -4.00
CA ILE A 108 -5.41 -10.72 -5.44
C ILE A 108 -4.55 -11.72 -6.20
N TYR A 109 -5.11 -12.30 -7.25
CA TYR A 109 -4.41 -13.09 -8.23
C TYR A 109 -4.33 -12.32 -9.54
N ILE A 110 -3.14 -12.27 -10.14
CA ILE A 110 -2.88 -11.62 -11.43
C ILE A 110 -2.08 -12.59 -12.28
N CYS A 111 -2.56 -12.89 -13.49
CA CYS A 111 -1.84 -13.65 -14.49
C CYS A 111 -1.99 -12.96 -15.84
N LEU A 112 -0.89 -12.42 -16.36
CA LEU A 112 -0.91 -11.74 -17.65
C LEU A 112 -0.96 -12.76 -18.79
N ASP A 113 -1.70 -12.44 -19.85
CA ASP A 113 -1.87 -13.34 -21.00
C ASP A 113 -0.53 -13.78 -21.61
N ALA A 114 0.41 -12.85 -21.72
CA ALA A 114 1.75 -13.12 -22.24
C ALA A 114 2.49 -14.21 -21.42
N TYR A 115 2.39 -14.14 -20.08
CA TYR A 115 2.98 -15.16 -19.22
C TYR A 115 2.23 -16.48 -19.34
N LYS A 116 0.89 -16.45 -19.32
CA LYS A 116 0.06 -17.66 -19.51
C LYS A 116 0.47 -18.43 -20.76
N ARG A 117 0.63 -17.73 -21.90
CA ARG A 117 1.10 -18.34 -23.17
C ARG A 117 2.51 -18.87 -23.09
N SER A 118 3.40 -18.14 -22.44
CA SER A 118 4.80 -18.55 -22.27
C SER A 118 4.89 -19.84 -21.46
N PHE A 119 4.16 -19.93 -20.33
CA PHE A 119 4.16 -21.14 -19.49
C PHE A 119 3.64 -22.38 -20.22
N MET A 120 2.72 -22.24 -21.18
CA MET A 120 2.21 -23.38 -21.96
C MET A 120 3.27 -24.02 -22.89
N VAL A 121 4.33 -23.29 -23.23
CA VAL A 121 5.46 -23.78 -24.05
C VAL A 121 6.73 -24.05 -23.23
N CYS A 122 6.72 -23.73 -21.94
CA CYS A 122 7.80 -23.99 -21.00
C CYS A 122 7.74 -25.41 -20.42
N ARG A 123 8.60 -25.71 -19.43
CA ARG A 123 8.54 -26.99 -18.71
C ARG A 123 7.19 -27.15 -18.02
N PRO A 124 6.61 -28.36 -17.98
CA PRO A 124 5.33 -28.64 -17.33
C PRO A 124 5.46 -28.69 -15.80
N MET A 125 6.27 -27.79 -15.23
CA MET A 125 6.50 -27.67 -13.79
C MET A 125 6.49 -26.18 -13.44
N ILE A 126 5.62 -25.80 -12.52
CA ILE A 126 5.54 -24.45 -11.98
C ILE A 126 6.03 -24.52 -10.55
N GLY A 127 7.15 -23.86 -10.26
CA GLY A 127 7.57 -23.57 -8.89
C GLY A 127 6.84 -22.33 -8.36
N LEU A 128 6.79 -22.20 -7.04
CA LEU A 128 6.23 -21.03 -6.38
C LEU A 128 7.28 -20.49 -5.40
N ASP A 129 7.68 -19.23 -5.58
CA ASP A 129 8.50 -18.50 -4.62
C ASP A 129 7.67 -17.41 -3.95
N GLY A 130 8.10 -16.94 -2.79
CA GLY A 130 7.36 -15.92 -2.06
C GLY A 130 8.18 -15.14 -1.05
N CYS A 131 7.71 -13.93 -0.75
CA CYS A 131 8.30 -13.08 0.27
C CYS A 131 7.25 -12.35 1.11
N PHE A 132 7.64 -11.96 2.33
CA PHE A 132 6.78 -11.17 3.21
C PHE A 132 6.83 -9.69 2.83
N ILE A 133 5.65 -9.09 2.70
CA ILE A 133 5.49 -7.67 2.42
C ILE A 133 5.69 -6.86 3.71
N LYS A 134 6.58 -5.88 3.67
CA LYS A 134 6.86 -4.96 4.80
C LYS A 134 5.99 -3.70 4.75
N THR A 135 4.67 -3.88 4.75
CA THR A 135 3.70 -2.78 4.88
C THR A 135 3.08 -2.78 6.29
N LEU A 136 2.30 -1.75 6.61
CA LEU A 136 1.60 -1.66 7.90
C LEU A 136 0.66 -2.84 8.14
N TYR A 137 0.07 -3.39 7.06
CA TYR A 137 -0.88 -4.48 7.12
C TYR A 137 -0.22 -5.86 6.89
N GLY A 138 1.09 -5.88 6.61
CA GLY A 138 1.82 -7.11 6.28
C GLY A 138 1.35 -7.73 4.96
N GLY A 139 1.49 -9.05 4.87
CA GLY A 139 1.07 -9.84 3.73
C GLY A 139 2.19 -10.68 3.12
N GLN A 140 1.82 -11.51 2.15
CA GLN A 140 2.74 -12.35 1.39
C GLN A 140 2.56 -12.05 -0.10
N LEU A 141 3.67 -11.94 -0.82
CA LEU A 141 3.68 -11.93 -2.28
C LEU A 141 4.18 -13.28 -2.74
N LEU A 142 3.39 -13.97 -3.56
CA LEU A 142 3.75 -15.25 -4.17
C LEU A 142 3.92 -15.04 -5.67
N THR A 143 4.93 -15.68 -6.26
CA THR A 143 5.21 -15.60 -7.69
C THR A 143 5.50 -16.98 -8.26
N ALA A 144 4.95 -17.24 -9.45
CA ALA A 144 5.23 -18.45 -10.19
C ALA A 144 6.61 -18.34 -10.86
N ILE A 145 7.44 -19.38 -10.70
CA ILE A 145 8.74 -19.54 -11.34
C ILE A 145 8.69 -20.79 -12.23
N GLY A 146 9.34 -20.79 -13.38
CA GLY A 146 9.30 -21.89 -14.36
C GLY A 146 10.53 -21.95 -15.25
#